data_AF-A1HTG2-F1
#
_entry.id   AF-A1HTG2-F1
#
_cell.length_a   1.000
_cell.length_b   1.000
_cell.length_c   1.000
_cell.angle_alpha   90.00
_cell.angle_beta   90.00
_cell.angle_gamma   90.00
#
_symmetry.space_group_name_H-M   'P 1'
#
loop_
_entity.id
_entity.type
_entity.pdbx_description
1 polymer ?
#
loop_
_entity_poly.entity_id
_entity_poly.type
_entity_poly.pdbx_seq_one_letter_code
_entity_poly.pdbx_strand_id
1 'polypeptide(L)'
;MVHSENQLSEVEIAYSILRQVGSAMYFRDLITEVLKIKGRKTQSPAQALAEVHTQINMDSRFVHMGKGMWGLAEWMPQRGGSYQAEETAATVSDASLRRQQLLAEIQQDYTDPMVEPADNE
;
A
#
# COMPACT_ATOMS: atom_id res chain seq x y z
N MET A 1 -24.95 -28.72 8.98
CA MET A 1 -24.34 -27.69 8.12
C MET A 1 -24.65 -26.34 8.75
N VAL A 2 -23.69 -25.77 9.45
CA VAL A 2 -23.84 -24.43 10.04
C VAL A 2 -23.21 -23.43 9.08
N HIS A 3 -23.98 -22.42 8.69
CA HIS A 3 -23.52 -21.31 7.89
C HIS A 3 -22.49 -20.55 8.72
N SER A 4 -21.19 -20.72 8.42
CA SER A 4 -20.17 -19.88 9.02
C SER A 4 -20.32 -18.49 8.43
N GLU A 5 -20.80 -17.58 9.25
CA GLU A 5 -21.21 -16.23 8.87
C GLU A 5 -20.08 -15.51 8.13
N ASN A 6 -20.42 -15.03 6.94
CA ASN A 6 -19.55 -14.31 6.04
C ASN A 6 -19.12 -12.99 6.69
N GLN A 7 -18.11 -13.03 7.58
CA GLN A 7 -17.47 -11.83 8.07
C GLN A 7 -16.93 -11.06 6.86
N LEU A 8 -17.56 -9.94 6.53
CA LEU A 8 -17.12 -9.10 5.43
C LEU A 8 -15.66 -8.70 5.68
N SER A 9 -14.82 -8.86 4.66
CA SER A 9 -13.44 -8.40 4.74
C SER A 9 -13.41 -6.87 4.89
N GLU A 10 -12.30 -6.32 5.38
CA GLU A 10 -12.05 -4.86 5.43
C GLU A 10 -12.40 -4.17 4.11
N VAL A 11 -12.04 -4.86 3.04
CA VAL A 11 -12.18 -4.40 1.66
C VAL A 11 -13.65 -4.42 1.25
N GLU A 12 -14.40 -5.47 1.58
CA GLU A 12 -15.84 -5.52 1.31
C GLU A 12 -16.61 -4.47 2.13
N ILE A 13 -16.19 -4.22 3.37
CA ILE A 13 -16.77 -3.16 4.21
C ILE A 13 -16.47 -1.79 3.57
N ALA A 14 -15.23 -1.52 3.18
CA ALA A 14 -14.83 -0.27 2.55
C ALA A 14 -15.59 -0.03 1.24
N TYR A 15 -15.74 -1.07 0.41
CA TYR A 15 -16.50 -1.02 -0.84
C TYR A 15 -17.97 -0.68 -0.56
N SER A 16 -18.58 -1.35 0.42
CA SER A 16 -19.96 -1.09 0.84
C SER A 16 -20.16 0.34 1.34
N ILE A 17 -19.22 0.89 2.14
CA ILE A 17 -19.28 2.28 2.62
C ILE A 17 -19.29 3.24 1.42
N LEU A 18 -18.33 3.10 0.50
CA LEU A 18 -18.25 3.99 -0.67
C LEU A 18 -19.49 3.88 -1.56
N ARG A 19 -20.02 2.66 -1.77
CA ARG A 19 -21.28 2.44 -2.50
C ARG A 19 -22.47 3.12 -1.84
N GLN A 20 -22.55 3.08 -0.51
CA GLN A 20 -23.64 3.71 0.25
C GLN A 20 -23.55 5.24 0.24
N VAL A 21 -22.34 5.79 0.39
CA VAL A 21 -22.09 7.23 0.34
C VAL A 21 -22.30 7.78 -1.09
N GLY A 22 -21.91 7.02 -2.11
CA GLY A 22 -22.06 7.39 -3.51
C GLY A 22 -21.11 8.48 -3.99
N SER A 23 -20.12 8.88 -3.17
CA SER A 23 -19.11 9.88 -3.50
C SER A 23 -17.77 9.57 -2.86
N ALA A 24 -16.71 10.21 -3.35
CA ALA A 24 -15.38 10.11 -2.76
C ALA A 24 -15.36 10.61 -1.32
N MET A 25 -14.53 10.00 -0.48
CA MET A 25 -14.32 10.44 0.91
C MET A 25 -12.85 10.39 1.30
N TYR A 26 -12.48 11.06 2.41
CA TYR A 26 -11.11 11.01 2.90
C TYR A 26 -10.72 9.60 3.32
N PHE A 27 -9.51 9.19 2.97
CA PHE A 27 -9.03 7.85 3.26
C PHE A 27 -9.05 7.51 4.76
N ARG A 28 -8.71 8.50 5.59
CA ARG A 28 -8.72 8.36 7.04
C ARG A 28 -10.14 8.07 7.57
N ASP A 29 -11.13 8.75 7.01
CA ASP A 29 -12.53 8.58 7.41
C ASP A 29 -13.03 7.21 6.96
N LEU A 30 -12.70 6.80 5.72
CA LEU A 30 -13.00 5.47 5.21
C LEU A 30 -12.46 4.37 6.13
N ILE A 31 -11.17 4.41 6.49
CA ILE A 31 -10.58 3.41 7.40
C ILE A 31 -11.26 3.46 8.77
N THR A 32 -11.57 4.65 9.28
CA THR A 32 -12.25 4.81 10.57
C THR A 32 -13.62 4.14 10.57
N GLU A 33 -14.41 4.32 9.50
CA GLU A 33 -15.71 3.66 9.34
C GLU A 33 -15.57 2.13 9.21
N VAL A 34 -14.56 1.64 8.48
CA VAL A 34 -14.27 0.20 8.39
C VAL A 34 -13.97 -0.39 9.76
N LEU A 35 -13.13 0.27 10.56
CA LEU A 35 -12.77 -0.18 11.90
C LEU A 35 -13.97 -0.19 12.85
N LYS A 36 -14.84 0.81 12.76
CA LYS A 36 -16.09 0.88 13.54
C LYS A 36 -17.00 -0.29 13.25
N ILE A 37 -17.20 -0.62 11.97
CA ILE A 37 -18.07 -1.73 11.55
C ILE A 37 -17.45 -3.09 11.93
N LYS A 38 -16.13 -3.24 11.75
CA LYS A 38 -15.46 -4.51 12.04
C LYS A 38 -15.37 -4.84 13.54
N GLY A 39 -15.48 -3.85 14.42
CA GLY A 39 -15.60 -4.06 15.86
C GLY A 39 -14.40 -4.78 16.49
N ARG A 40 -13.17 -4.46 16.06
CA ARG A 40 -11.96 -5.14 16.56
C ARG A 40 -11.61 -4.67 17.98
N LYS A 41 -11.92 -5.50 18.98
CA LYS A 41 -11.67 -5.22 20.41
C LYS A 41 -10.30 -5.68 20.92
N THR A 42 -9.57 -6.50 20.17
CA THR A 42 -8.39 -7.25 20.67
C THR A 42 -7.05 -6.76 20.12
N GLN A 43 -7.04 -5.90 19.11
CA GLN A 43 -5.81 -5.35 18.50
C GLN A 43 -5.57 -3.91 18.95
N SER A 44 -4.30 -3.51 18.96
CA SER A 44 -3.97 -2.10 19.14
C SER A 44 -4.55 -1.26 17.99
N PRO A 45 -5.03 -0.02 18.25
CA PRO A 45 -5.60 0.84 17.21
C PRO A 45 -4.65 1.06 16.02
N ALA A 46 -3.34 1.17 16.29
CA ALA A 46 -2.32 1.37 15.27
C ALA A 46 -2.16 0.14 14.34
N GLN A 47 -2.19 -1.08 14.90
CA GLN A 47 -2.12 -2.31 14.10
C GLN A 47 -3.37 -2.47 13.24
N ALA A 48 -4.55 -2.23 13.81
CA ALA A 48 -5.80 -2.31 13.07
C ALA A 48 -5.83 -1.30 11.91
N LEU A 49 -5.36 -0.07 12.15
CA LEU A 49 -5.20 0.95 11.11
C LEU A 49 -4.28 0.49 9.98
N ALA A 50 -3.10 -0.04 10.30
CA ALA A 50 -2.12 -0.51 9.32
C ALA A 50 -2.64 -1.70 8.49
N GLU A 51 -3.36 -2.62 9.12
CA GLU A 51 -3.99 -3.77 8.46
C GLU A 51 -5.03 -3.29 7.43
N VAL A 52 -6.00 -2.45 7.84
CA VAL A 52 -7.02 -1.94 6.92
C VAL A 52 -6.40 -1.10 5.81
N HIS A 53 -5.43 -0.24 6.14
CA HIS A 53 -4.70 0.55 5.14
C HIS A 53 -4.10 -0.35 4.07
N THR A 54 -3.37 -1.40 4.47
CA THR A 54 -2.71 -2.33 3.53
C THR A 54 -3.75 -3.04 2.67
N GLN A 55 -4.81 -3.56 3.29
CA GLN A 55 -5.86 -4.29 2.57
C GLN A 55 -6.56 -3.42 1.52
N ILE A 56 -6.88 -2.16 1.82
CA ILE A 56 -7.50 -1.25 0.84
C ILE A 56 -6.50 -0.86 -0.26
N ASN A 57 -5.24 -0.61 0.08
CA ASN A 57 -4.22 -0.24 -0.92
C ASN A 57 -3.86 -1.38 -1.89
N MET A 58 -4.10 -2.64 -1.50
CA MET A 58 -3.88 -3.79 -2.36
C MET A 58 -5.08 -4.12 -3.28
N ASP A 59 -6.24 -3.49 -3.09
CA ASP A 59 -7.43 -3.76 -3.88
C ASP A 59 -7.63 -2.71 -5.01
N SER A 60 -7.66 -3.19 -6.25
CA SER A 60 -7.73 -2.34 -7.45
C SER A 60 -9.09 -1.69 -7.69
N ARG A 61 -10.14 -2.04 -6.92
CA ARG A 61 -11.45 -1.38 -7.00
C ARG A 61 -11.42 0.01 -6.38
N PHE A 62 -10.42 0.33 -5.55
CA PHE A 62 -10.28 1.63 -4.92
C PHE A 62 -9.29 2.49 -5.69
N VAL A 63 -9.66 3.74 -5.91
CA VAL A 63 -8.86 4.70 -6.67
C VAL A 63 -8.68 5.98 -5.88
N HIS A 64 -7.47 6.52 -5.92
CA HIS A 64 -7.18 7.84 -5.38
C HIS A 64 -7.71 8.90 -6.34
N MET A 65 -8.48 9.85 -5.81
CA MET A 65 -9.14 10.91 -6.58
C MET A 65 -8.50 12.29 -6.32
N GLY A 66 -7.30 12.32 -5.72
CA GLY A 66 -6.59 13.54 -5.35
C GLY A 66 -6.91 14.03 -3.93
N LYS A 67 -5.99 14.81 -3.35
CA LYS A 67 -6.14 15.45 -2.02
C LYS A 67 -6.48 14.48 -0.86
N GLY A 68 -6.07 13.22 -0.99
CA GLY A 68 -6.34 12.17 0.01
C GLY A 68 -7.77 11.61 -0.04
N MET A 69 -8.53 11.92 -1.09
CA MET A 69 -9.86 11.38 -1.34
C MET A 69 -9.75 10.05 -2.09
N TRP A 70 -10.60 9.11 -1.72
CA TRP A 70 -10.68 7.78 -2.33
C TRP A 70 -12.11 7.50 -2.77
N GLY A 71 -12.22 6.79 -3.89
CA GLY A 71 -13.48 6.36 -4.48
C GLY A 71 -13.37 5.02 -5.17
N LEU A 72 -14.42 4.64 -5.88
CA LEU A 72 -14.48 3.38 -6.61
C LEU A 72 -14.03 3.57 -8.07
N ALA A 73 -13.27 2.60 -8.59
CA ALA A 73 -12.82 2.58 -9.98
C ALA A 73 -14.00 2.63 -10.97
N GLU A 74 -15.15 2.06 -10.60
CA GLU A 74 -16.38 2.07 -11.41
C GLU A 74 -16.98 3.47 -11.61
N TRP A 75 -16.61 4.45 -10.77
CA TRP A 75 -17.06 5.84 -10.94
C TRP A 75 -16.28 6.59 -12.01
N MET A 76 -15.12 6.08 -12.41
CA MET A 76 -14.35 6.68 -13.47
C MET A 76 -14.96 6.31 -14.83
N PRO A 77 -15.15 7.28 -15.74
CA PRO A 77 -15.60 6.96 -17.08
C PRO A 77 -14.60 5.98 -17.69
N GLN A 78 -15.09 4.85 -18.21
CA GLN A 78 -14.28 3.88 -18.96
C GLN A 78 -13.79 4.54 -20.25
N ARG A 79 -12.83 5.44 -20.15
CA ARG A 79 -12.11 5.95 -21.32
C ARG A 79 -11.25 4.79 -21.80
N GLY A 80 -11.62 4.26 -22.98
CA GLY A 80 -10.86 3.22 -23.65
C GLY A 80 -9.39 3.59 -23.73
N GLY A 81 -8.52 2.66 -23.30
CA GLY A 81 -7.09 2.69 -23.56
C GLY A 81 -6.32 3.80 -22.86
N SER A 82 -6.05 3.66 -21.58
CA SER A 82 -4.73 3.88 -20.95
C SER A 82 -4.91 3.88 -19.45
N TYR A 83 -4.35 2.86 -18.82
CA TYR A 83 -3.94 2.90 -17.44
C TYR A 83 -3.02 4.13 -17.28
N GLN A 84 -3.56 5.24 -16.79
CA GLN A 84 -2.80 6.26 -16.09
C GLN A 84 -3.10 5.92 -14.62
N ALA A 85 -2.31 5.17 -13.85
CA ALA A 85 -0.85 5.11 -13.78
C ALA A 85 -0.18 6.48 -13.83
N GLU A 86 -0.86 7.52 -13.34
CA GLU A 86 -0.19 8.73 -12.91
C GLU A 86 -0.09 8.73 -11.37
N GLU A 87 1.17 8.69 -10.94
CA GLU A 87 1.68 9.10 -9.63
C GLU A 87 1.70 8.10 -8.46
N THR A 88 2.38 6.96 -8.67
CA THR A 88 3.51 6.57 -7.79
C THR A 88 4.73 6.06 -8.57
N ALA A 89 4.81 6.27 -9.89
CA ALA A 89 5.96 5.86 -10.69
C ALA A 89 7.20 6.76 -10.53
N ALA A 90 7.08 7.94 -9.91
CA ALA A 90 8.20 8.85 -9.69
C ALA A 90 9.05 8.50 -8.45
N THR A 91 8.62 7.59 -7.57
CA THR A 91 9.39 7.25 -6.36
C THR A 91 9.90 5.82 -6.31
N VAL A 92 9.32 4.86 -7.04
CA VAL A 92 9.86 3.48 -7.05
C VAL A 92 11.09 3.34 -7.93
N SER A 93 11.12 4.03 -9.07
CA SER A 93 12.27 4.01 -9.99
C SER A 93 13.46 4.75 -9.37
N ASP A 94 13.21 5.93 -8.77
CA ASP A 94 14.23 6.71 -8.07
C ASP A 94 14.70 6.02 -6.78
N ALA A 95 13.77 5.50 -5.96
CA ALA A 95 14.15 4.78 -4.73
C ALA A 95 14.87 3.45 -5.02
N SER A 96 14.57 2.75 -6.12
CA SER A 96 15.30 1.54 -6.51
C SER A 96 16.68 1.85 -7.06
N LEU A 97 16.82 2.90 -7.88
CA LEU A 97 18.12 3.36 -8.37
C LEU A 97 19.00 3.88 -7.23
N ARG A 98 18.43 4.66 -6.31
CA ARG A 98 19.11 5.17 -5.12
C ARG A 98 19.50 4.06 -4.15
N ARG A 99 18.67 3.02 -3.99
CA ARG A 99 19.05 1.81 -3.22
C ARG A 99 20.24 1.10 -3.88
N GLN A 100 20.21 0.91 -5.20
CA GLN A 100 21.28 0.26 -5.96
C GLN A 100 22.60 1.05 -5.91
N GLN A 101 22.55 2.38 -6.00
CA GLN A 101 23.72 3.24 -5.89
C GLN A 101 24.33 3.22 -4.48
N LEU A 102 23.50 3.26 -3.43
CA LEU A 102 23.98 3.19 -2.04
C LEU A 102 24.66 1.83 -1.74
N LEU A 103 24.09 0.73 -2.26
CA LEU A 103 24.68 -0.61 -2.14
C LEU A 103 26.04 -0.70 -2.85
N ALA A 104 26.15 -0.10 -4.04
CA ALA A 104 27.40 -0.08 -4.80
C ALA A 104 28.49 0.75 -4.13
N GLU A 105 28.14 1.89 -3.53
CA GLU A 105 29.07 2.77 -2.81
C GLU A 105 29.61 2.10 -1.53
N ILE A 106 28.75 1.42 -0.76
CA ILE A 106 29.14 0.66 0.43
C ILE A 106 30.09 -0.50 0.09
N GLN A 107 29.90 -1.15 -1.06
CA GLN A 107 30.74 -2.29 -1.47
C GLN A 107 32.15 -1.86 -1.91
N GLN A 108 32.31 -0.63 -2.41
CA GLN A 108 33.62 -0.07 -2.80
C GLN A 108 34.48 0.26 -1.57
N ASP A 109 33.85 0.74 -0.50
CA ASP A 109 34.54 1.12 0.76
C ASP A 109 35.08 -0.10 1.54
N TYR A 110 34.49 -1.29 1.33
CA TYR A 110 34.92 -2.55 1.96
C TYR A 110 35.89 -3.39 1.08
N THR A 111 36.63 -2.77 0.16
CA THR A 111 37.82 -3.40 -0.43
C THR A 111 39.00 -3.16 0.51
N ASP A 112 39.09 -3.98 1.55
CA ASP A 112 40.20 -3.96 2.51
C ASP A 112 41.54 -4.28 1.83
N PRO A 113 42.61 -3.51 2.08
CA PRO A 113 43.93 -3.72 1.54
C PRO A 113 44.75 -4.70 2.39
N MET A 114 44.34 -5.96 2.59
CA MET A 114 45.23 -6.97 3.20
C MET A 114 45.10 -8.37 2.60
N VAL A 115 45.96 -8.66 1.64
CA VAL A 115 46.63 -9.97 1.56
C VAL A 115 48.11 -9.69 1.40
N GLU A 116 48.84 -9.68 2.51
CA GLU A 116 50.26 -10.01 2.48
C GLU A 116 50.40 -11.50 2.10
N PRO A 117 51.26 -11.83 1.13
CA PRO A 117 52.11 -13.00 1.24
C PRO A 117 53.53 -12.49 1.48
N ALA A 118 54.03 -12.60 2.71
CA ALA A 118 54.76 -13.78 3.17
C ALA A 118 55.97 -14.08 2.29
N ASP A 119 57.14 -13.73 2.83
CA ASP A 119 58.46 -14.33 2.62
C ASP A 119 58.48 -15.56 1.70
N ASN A 120 59.19 -15.48 0.56
CA ASN A 120 59.95 -16.62 0.06
C ASN A 120 61.10 -16.19 -0.87
N GLU A 121 62.31 -16.31 -0.31
CA GLU A 121 63.66 -16.45 -0.91
C GLU A 121 64.32 -15.25 -1.61
#